data_AF-A0A1W1VKH7-F1
#
_entry.id   AF-A0A1W1VKH7-F1
#
_cell.length_a   1.000
_cell.length_b   1.000
_cell.length_c   1.000
_cell.angle_alpha   90.00
_cell.angle_beta   90.00
_cell.angle_gamma   90.00
#
_symmetry.space_group_name_H-M   'P 1'
#
loop_
_entity.id
_entity.type
_entity.pdbx_description
1 polymer ?
#
loop_
_entity_poly.entity_id
_entity_poly.type
_entity_poly.pdbx_seq_one_letter_code
_entity_poly.pdbx_strand_id
1 'polypeptide(L)'
;MIYILAGPSGSGKTTQANILSKRDDFKRIITCTTRPMRDGEVDGLDYYFKTKEEFQSLLEQKKLIAVTEYSGNLYGVPKQSLEKYINSKTEHIVMVLDLNGVRELKELGAYCICLTLDAETLRERMIERGDNMCDVIARLNDGLGLVNYCDFFIDSRRPIEFNSNEISKFIELTCK
;
A
#
# COMPACT_ATOMS: atom_id res chain seq x y z
N MET A 1 15.37 -3.07 5.14
CA MET A 1 14.42 -4.08 4.62
C MET A 1 13.24 -3.39 3.97
N ILE A 2 12.58 -4.07 3.04
CA ILE A 2 11.41 -3.56 2.32
C ILE A 2 10.16 -4.24 2.89
N TYR A 3 9.20 -3.45 3.36
CA TYR A 3 7.92 -3.93 3.86
C TYR A 3 6.78 -3.38 3.00
N ILE A 4 5.89 -4.26 2.59
CA ILE A 4 4.72 -3.95 1.78
C ILE A 4 3.49 -4.25 2.62
N LEU A 5 2.60 -3.27 2.74
CA LEU A 5 1.27 -3.45 3.30
C LEU A 5 0.29 -3.66 2.14
N ALA A 6 -0.28 -4.86 2.06
CA ALA A 6 -1.21 -5.26 1.01
C ALA A 6 -2.55 -5.71 1.59
N GLY A 7 -3.59 -5.82 0.76
CA GLY A 7 -4.94 -6.19 1.18
C GLY A 7 -6.03 -5.29 0.61
N PRO A 8 -7.31 -5.55 0.92
CA PRO A 8 -8.43 -4.89 0.25
C PRO A 8 -8.58 -3.43 0.65
N SER A 9 -9.21 -2.64 -0.21
CA SER A 9 -9.47 -1.22 0.01
C SER A 9 -10.34 -0.97 1.26
N GLY A 10 -9.77 -0.38 2.33
CA GLY A 10 -10.50 -0.17 3.60
C GLY A 10 -10.02 -1.06 4.75
N SER A 11 -9.04 -1.93 4.49
CA SER A 11 -8.39 -2.75 5.51
C SER A 11 -7.44 -1.96 6.44
N GLY A 12 -7.22 -0.66 6.21
CA GLY A 12 -6.37 0.17 7.09
C GLY A 12 -4.87 0.20 6.74
N LYS A 13 -4.49 -0.23 5.52
CA LYS A 13 -3.09 -0.26 5.07
C LYS A 13 -2.38 1.08 5.21
N THR A 14 -3.01 2.15 4.70
CA THR A 14 -2.48 3.51 4.75
C THR A 14 -2.30 3.99 6.18
N THR A 15 -3.25 3.67 7.06
CA THR A 15 -3.17 3.96 8.49
C THR A 15 -1.96 3.28 9.14
N GLN A 16 -1.76 1.98 8.89
CA GLN A 16 -0.60 1.26 9.42
C GLN A 16 0.73 1.78 8.83
N ALA A 17 0.76 2.12 7.54
CA ALA A 17 1.92 2.75 6.92
C ALA A 17 2.29 4.08 7.59
N ASN A 18 1.29 4.91 7.88
CA ASN A 18 1.44 6.18 8.59
C ASN A 18 1.92 6.01 10.04
N ILE A 19 1.50 4.96 10.72
CA ILE A 19 1.96 4.68 12.09
C ILE A 19 3.43 4.26 12.06
N LEU A 20 3.79 3.34 11.17
CA LEU A 20 5.19 2.90 11.01
C LEU A 20 6.11 4.05 10.63
N SER A 21 5.66 4.96 9.77
CA SER A 21 6.47 6.10 9.33
C SER A 21 6.75 7.16 10.39
N LYS A 22 6.14 7.05 11.58
CA LYS A 22 6.46 7.90 12.73
C LYS A 22 7.64 7.36 13.54
N ARG A 23 8.12 6.15 13.24
CA ARG A 23 9.31 5.58 13.86
C ARG A 23 10.56 6.06 13.12
N ASP A 24 11.63 6.33 13.86
CA ASP A 24 12.88 6.84 13.30
C ASP A 24 13.61 5.82 12.39
N ASP A 25 13.30 4.53 12.53
CA ASP A 25 13.87 3.45 11.73
C ASP A 25 13.10 3.19 10.42
N PHE A 26 12.00 3.91 10.16
CA PHE A 26 11.14 3.72 9.00
C PHE A 26 10.99 4.95 8.12
N LYS A 27 11.00 4.68 6.81
CA LYS A 27 10.65 5.65 5.78
C LYS A 27 9.47 5.16 4.96
N ARG A 28 8.42 5.98 4.87
CA ARG A 28 7.29 5.68 3.99
C ARG A 28 7.62 6.12 2.57
N ILE A 29 7.45 5.21 1.61
CA ILE A 29 7.45 5.58 0.19
C ILE A 29 6.02 5.91 -0.22
N ILE A 30 5.79 7.16 -0.60
CA ILE A 30 4.51 7.63 -1.11
C ILE A 30 4.40 7.24 -2.59
N THR A 31 3.29 6.60 -2.95
CA THR A 31 3.00 6.12 -4.31
C THR A 31 2.17 7.12 -5.10
N CYS A 32 2.26 7.09 -6.43
CA CYS A 32 1.42 7.89 -7.31
C CYS A 32 0.07 7.23 -7.59
N THR A 33 -0.97 8.03 -7.83
CA THR A 33 -2.23 7.55 -8.41
C THR A 33 -2.91 8.59 -9.28
N THR A 34 -3.68 8.15 -10.29
CA THR A 34 -4.60 9.02 -11.04
C THR A 34 -6.03 9.02 -10.51
N ARG A 35 -6.30 8.24 -9.46
CA ARG A 35 -7.61 8.26 -8.80
C ARG A 35 -7.84 9.63 -8.16
N PRO A 36 -9.06 10.19 -8.23
CA PRO A 36 -9.41 11.37 -7.44
C PRO A 36 -9.13 11.15 -5.95
N MET A 37 -8.59 12.19 -5.29
CA MET A 37 -8.40 12.21 -3.85
C MET A 37 -9.73 12.06 -3.13
N ARG A 38 -9.80 11.22 -2.08
CA ARG A 38 -10.98 11.08 -1.22
C ARG A 38 -10.95 12.08 -0.08
N ASP A 39 -12.10 12.27 0.54
CA ASP A 39 -12.23 13.06 1.76
C ASP A 39 -11.31 12.53 2.86
N GLY A 40 -10.51 13.43 3.44
CA GLY A 40 -9.52 13.13 4.46
C GLY A 40 -8.18 12.61 3.96
N GLU A 41 -8.01 12.32 2.66
CA GLU A 41 -6.69 12.06 2.07
C GLU A 41 -5.93 13.38 1.85
N VAL A 42 -4.60 13.32 1.96
CA VAL A 42 -3.70 14.46 1.78
C VAL A 42 -2.68 14.15 0.70
N ASP A 43 -2.57 15.02 -0.31
CA ASP A 43 -1.56 14.91 -1.35
C ASP A 43 -0.13 15.01 -0.79
N GLY A 44 0.74 14.13 -1.26
CA GLY A 44 2.11 14.00 -0.77
C GLY A 44 2.24 13.25 0.56
N LEU A 45 1.13 12.84 1.19
CA LEU A 45 1.10 11.98 2.38
C LEU A 45 0.49 10.62 2.07
N ASP A 46 -0.72 10.59 1.52
CA ASP A 46 -1.40 9.32 1.24
C ASP A 46 -1.01 8.76 -0.12
N TYR A 47 -1.03 9.62 -1.13
CA TYR A 47 -0.54 9.39 -2.47
C TYR A 47 0.04 10.71 -3.02
N TYR A 48 0.84 10.61 -4.09
CA TYR A 48 0.97 11.70 -5.03
C TYR A 48 -0.19 11.59 -6.04
N PHE A 49 -1.20 12.42 -5.87
CA PHE A 49 -2.33 12.48 -6.78
C PHE A 49 -1.87 13.20 -8.06
N LYS A 50 -2.03 12.53 -9.19
CA LYS A 50 -1.58 13.00 -10.50
C LYS A 50 -2.74 13.00 -11.49
N THR A 51 -2.72 13.93 -12.43
CA THR A 51 -3.59 13.79 -13.61
C THR A 51 -3.12 12.62 -14.47
N LYS A 52 -3.95 12.16 -15.41
CA LYS A 52 -3.55 11.10 -16.34
C LYS A 52 -2.37 11.53 -17.20
N GLU A 53 -2.33 12.79 -17.62
CA GLU A 53 -1.27 13.38 -18.43
C GLU A 53 0.05 13.43 -17.64
N GLU A 54 0.02 13.86 -16.38
CA GLU A 54 1.20 13.87 -15.51
C GLU A 54 1.72 12.45 -15.28
N PHE A 55 0.83 11.49 -15.01
CA PHE A 55 1.21 10.09 -14.80
C PHE A 55 1.83 9.49 -16.07
N GLN A 56 1.23 9.75 -17.23
CA GLN A 56 1.75 9.30 -18.53
C GLN A 56 3.14 9.88 -18.79
N SER A 57 3.37 11.16 -18.50
CA SER A 57 4.68 11.78 -18.61
C SER A 57 5.73 11.09 -17.71
N LEU A 58 5.34 10.67 -16.50
CA LEU A 58 6.22 9.92 -15.60
C LEU A 58 6.54 8.51 -16.14
N LEU A 59 5.59 7.85 -16.80
CA LEU A 59 5.80 6.56 -17.46
C LEU A 59 6.78 6.68 -18.63
N GLU A 60 6.59 7.67 -19.51
CA GLU A 60 7.48 7.94 -20.66
C GLU A 60 8.92 8.22 -20.21
N GLN A 61 9.06 8.92 -19.10
CA GLN A 61 10.36 9.21 -18.48
C GLN A 61 10.93 8.02 -17.67
N LYS A 62 10.24 6.86 -17.63
CA LYS A 62 10.63 5.67 -16.85
C LYS A 62 10.85 5.97 -15.36
N LYS A 63 10.04 6.87 -14.80
CA LYS A 63 10.12 7.33 -13.40
C LYS A 63 9.22 6.54 -12.45
N LEU A 64 8.45 5.58 -12.95
CA LEU A 64 7.56 4.72 -12.17
C LEU A 64 7.93 3.24 -12.33
N ILE A 65 7.74 2.48 -11.27
CA ILE A 65 7.82 1.00 -11.20
C ILE A 65 6.56 0.48 -10.51
N ALA A 66 6.33 -0.83 -10.47
CA ALA A 66 5.12 -1.43 -9.86
C ALA A 66 3.84 -0.77 -10.38
N VAL A 67 3.78 -0.55 -11.69
CA VAL A 67 2.67 0.15 -12.34
C VAL A 67 1.51 -0.82 -12.52
N THR A 68 0.33 -0.40 -12.11
CA THR A 68 -0.90 -1.20 -12.19
C THR A 68 -2.06 -0.30 -12.56
N GLU A 69 -3.01 -0.83 -13.33
CA GLU A 69 -4.29 -0.17 -13.58
C GLU A 69 -5.37 -0.90 -12.79
N TYR A 70 -6.17 -0.12 -12.06
CA TYR A 70 -7.21 -0.64 -11.20
C TYR A 70 -8.42 0.28 -11.19
N SER A 71 -9.59 -0.27 -11.54
CA SER A 71 -10.85 0.50 -11.69
C SER A 71 -10.66 1.76 -12.55
N GLY A 72 -9.94 1.64 -13.68
CA GLY A 72 -9.67 2.75 -14.60
C GLY A 72 -8.70 3.83 -14.08
N ASN A 73 -8.07 3.59 -12.94
CA ASN A 73 -7.08 4.47 -12.33
C ASN A 73 -5.71 3.81 -12.31
N LEU A 74 -4.66 4.59 -12.59
CA LEU A 74 -3.30 4.13 -12.57
C LEU A 74 -2.70 4.32 -11.19
N TYR A 75 -1.82 3.40 -10.79
CA TYR A 75 -1.00 3.49 -9.59
C TYR A 75 0.42 3.11 -9.94
N GLY A 76 1.40 3.69 -9.22
CA GLY A 76 2.80 3.36 -9.43
C GLY A 76 3.70 3.87 -8.31
N VAL A 77 4.84 3.23 -8.14
CA VAL A 77 5.86 3.62 -7.18
C VAL A 77 6.88 4.55 -7.86
N PRO A 78 7.16 5.75 -7.33
CA PRO A 78 8.23 6.59 -7.84
C PRO A 78 9.59 5.89 -7.72
N LYS A 79 10.21 5.61 -8.85
CA LYS A 79 11.48 4.85 -8.94
C LYS A 79 12.58 5.48 -8.09
N GLN A 80 12.69 6.81 -8.13
CA GLN A 80 13.71 7.55 -7.40
C GLN A 80 13.59 7.38 -5.86
N SER A 81 12.37 7.19 -5.34
CA SER A 81 12.16 6.96 -3.91
C SER A 81 12.78 5.65 -3.45
N LEU A 82 12.69 4.60 -4.28
CA LEU A 82 13.30 3.31 -4.01
C LEU A 82 14.83 3.33 -4.22
N GLU A 83 15.31 4.00 -5.27
CA GLU A 83 16.76 4.12 -5.53
C GLU A 83 17.49 4.86 -4.40
N LYS A 84 16.91 5.96 -3.89
CA LYS A 84 17.46 6.68 -2.72
C LYS A 84 17.58 5.77 -1.51
N TYR A 85 16.61 4.88 -1.31
CA TYR A 85 16.61 3.92 -0.22
C TYR A 85 17.71 2.86 -0.36
N ILE A 86 17.80 2.22 -1.53
CA ILE A 86 18.80 1.18 -1.80
C ILE A 86 20.21 1.71 -1.54
N ASN A 87 20.44 3.01 -1.79
CA ASN A 87 21.71 3.68 -1.57
C ASN A 87 21.95 4.11 -0.11
N SER A 88 20.92 4.40 0.69
CA SER A 88 21.09 4.88 2.06
C SER A 88 21.41 3.77 3.07
N LYS A 89 20.95 2.53 2.84
CA LYS A 89 21.20 1.31 3.64
C LYS A 89 20.89 1.35 5.15
N THR A 90 20.46 2.47 5.72
CA THR A 90 20.30 2.65 7.18
C THR A 90 18.88 2.54 7.71
N GLU A 91 17.86 2.47 6.84
CA GLU A 91 16.44 2.53 7.25
C GLU A 91 15.66 1.29 6.76
N HIS A 92 14.45 1.10 7.29
CA HIS A 92 13.43 0.24 6.71
C HIS A 92 12.51 1.09 5.84
N ILE A 93 11.96 0.53 4.76
CA ILE A 93 10.91 1.20 3.99
C ILE A 93 9.59 0.48 4.11
N VAL A 94 8.53 1.27 4.16
CA VAL A 94 7.15 0.79 4.10
C VAL A 94 6.42 1.43 2.93
N MET A 95 5.65 0.62 2.21
CA MET A 95 4.79 1.06 1.11
C MET A 95 3.48 0.29 1.08
N VAL A 96 2.45 0.90 0.50
CA VAL A 96 1.15 0.27 0.29
C VAL A 96 1.04 -0.10 -1.18
N LEU A 97 0.89 -1.39 -1.48
CA LEU A 97 0.79 -1.90 -2.87
C LEU A 97 -0.34 -2.91 -3.03
N ASP A 98 -0.70 -3.14 -4.28
CA ASP A 98 -1.60 -4.22 -4.70
C ASP A 98 -0.81 -5.51 -5.00
N LEU A 99 -1.48 -6.53 -5.50
CA LEU A 99 -0.86 -7.82 -5.84
C LEU A 99 0.23 -7.68 -6.90
N ASN A 100 0.06 -6.81 -7.90
CA ASN A 100 1.04 -6.64 -8.96
C ASN A 100 2.31 -5.99 -8.41
N GLY A 101 2.17 -4.93 -7.62
CA GLY A 101 3.30 -4.30 -6.94
C GLY A 101 3.99 -5.24 -5.95
N VAL A 102 3.24 -6.07 -5.22
CA VAL A 102 3.81 -7.12 -4.35
C VAL A 102 4.66 -8.09 -5.14
N ARG A 103 4.17 -8.60 -6.28
CA ARG A 103 4.92 -9.54 -7.14
C ARG A 103 6.24 -8.96 -7.60
N GLU A 104 6.22 -7.72 -8.11
CA GLU A 104 7.43 -7.06 -8.61
C GLU A 104 8.45 -6.82 -7.50
N LEU A 105 8.01 -6.35 -6.32
CA LEU A 105 8.91 -6.00 -5.23
C LEU A 105 9.37 -7.23 -4.42
N LYS A 106 8.66 -8.36 -4.52
CA LYS A 106 9.09 -9.64 -3.95
C LYS A 106 10.42 -10.11 -4.54
N GLU A 107 10.68 -9.83 -5.81
CA GLU A 107 11.97 -10.13 -6.47
C GLU A 107 13.14 -9.35 -5.83
N LEU A 108 12.84 -8.23 -5.16
CA LEU A 108 13.82 -7.41 -4.43
C LEU A 108 13.94 -7.81 -2.95
N GLY A 109 13.36 -8.94 -2.54
CA GLY A 109 13.40 -9.42 -1.16
C GLY A 109 12.45 -8.70 -0.21
N ALA A 110 11.35 -8.15 -0.71
CA ALA A 110 10.35 -7.50 0.13
C ALA A 110 9.53 -8.49 0.97
N TYR A 111 9.21 -8.08 2.20
CA TYR A 111 8.22 -8.72 3.05
C TYR A 111 6.84 -8.12 2.79
N CYS A 112 5.82 -8.96 2.64
CA CYS A 112 4.44 -8.61 2.40
C CYS A 112 3.60 -8.96 3.63
N ILE A 113 3.05 -7.92 4.25
CA ILE A 113 2.10 -8.02 5.36
C ILE A 113 0.70 -7.77 4.78
N CYS A 114 -0.18 -8.77 4.86
CA CYS A 114 -1.53 -8.67 4.31
C CYS A 114 -2.53 -8.34 5.41
N LEU A 115 -3.14 -7.18 5.28
CA LEU A 115 -4.26 -6.77 6.11
C LEU A 115 -5.53 -7.37 5.50
N THR A 116 -6.25 -8.17 6.27
CA THR A 116 -7.43 -8.92 5.83
C THR A 116 -8.68 -8.35 6.48
N LEU A 117 -9.78 -8.37 5.74
CA LEU A 117 -11.09 -7.94 6.19
C LEU A 117 -12.13 -8.79 5.47
N ASP A 118 -13.18 -9.23 6.15
CA ASP A 118 -14.27 -9.93 5.47
C ASP A 118 -15.02 -9.00 4.52
N ALA A 119 -15.66 -9.61 3.51
CA ALA A 119 -16.33 -8.89 2.43
C ALA A 119 -17.47 -8.00 2.94
N GLU A 120 -18.16 -8.40 4.01
CA GLU A 120 -19.28 -7.65 4.58
C GLU A 120 -18.78 -6.34 5.22
N THR A 121 -17.81 -6.43 6.13
CA THR A 121 -17.21 -5.26 6.78
C THR A 121 -16.49 -4.35 5.76
N LEU A 122 -15.87 -4.94 4.74
CA LEU A 122 -15.24 -4.20 3.65
C LEU A 122 -16.26 -3.34 2.90
N ARG A 123 -17.41 -3.94 2.54
CA ARG A 123 -18.51 -3.27 1.86
C ARG A 123 -19.05 -2.10 2.70
N GLU A 124 -19.30 -2.32 3.98
CA GLU A 124 -19.80 -1.30 4.90
C GLU A 124 -18.87 -0.09 4.97
N ARG A 125 -17.57 -0.31 5.23
CA ARG A 125 -16.58 0.77 5.31
C ARG A 125 -16.44 1.57 4.02
N MET A 126 -16.60 0.91 2.87
CA MET A 126 -16.54 1.58 1.59
C MET A 126 -17.76 2.46 1.33
N ILE A 127 -18.96 1.98 1.71
CA ILE A 127 -20.20 2.75 1.64
C ILE A 127 -20.14 3.95 2.59
N GLU A 128 -19.68 3.76 3.82
CA GLU A 128 -19.50 4.86 4.80
C GLU A 128 -18.53 5.94 4.31
N ARG A 129 -17.53 5.54 3.51
CA ARG A 129 -16.58 6.47 2.88
C ARG A 129 -17.17 7.19 1.65
N GLY A 130 -18.36 6.83 1.19
CA GLY A 130 -18.98 7.40 0.01
C GLY A 130 -18.45 6.85 -1.33
N ASP A 131 -17.82 5.67 -1.34
CA ASP A 131 -17.46 5.02 -2.61
C ASP A 131 -18.75 4.60 -3.36
N ASN A 132 -18.74 4.71 -4.69
CA ASN A 132 -19.88 4.27 -5.52
C ASN A 132 -19.95 2.72 -5.59
N MET A 133 -21.13 2.19 -5.97
CA MET A 133 -21.36 0.74 -6.00
C MET A 133 -20.46 0.00 -7.00
N CYS A 134 -20.10 0.62 -8.12
CA CYS A 134 -19.20 0.00 -9.10
C CYS A 134 -17.79 -0.22 -8.51
N ASP A 135 -17.26 0.78 -7.79
CA ASP A 135 -16.00 0.68 -7.09
C ASP A 135 -16.05 -0.33 -5.95
N VAL A 136 -17.17 -0.41 -5.22
CA VAL A 136 -17.42 -1.45 -4.21
C VAL A 136 -17.30 -2.83 -4.82
N ILE A 137 -18.04 -3.13 -5.89
CA ILE A 137 -18.02 -4.44 -6.54
C ILE A 137 -16.62 -4.78 -7.07
N ALA A 138 -15.94 -3.81 -7.70
CA ALA A 138 -14.57 -4.00 -8.19
C ALA A 138 -13.61 -4.38 -7.04
N ARG A 139 -13.75 -3.74 -5.87
CA ARG A 139 -12.85 -3.88 -4.71
C ARG A 139 -13.14 -5.05 -3.80
N LEU A 140 -14.31 -5.68 -3.90
CA LEU A 140 -14.62 -6.90 -3.14
C LEU A 140 -13.69 -8.08 -3.49
N ASN A 141 -13.14 -8.07 -4.71
CA ASN A 141 -12.17 -9.06 -5.17
C ASN A 141 -10.71 -8.66 -4.87
N ASP A 142 -10.47 -7.50 -4.25
CA ASP A 142 -9.14 -7.05 -3.92
C ASP A 142 -8.44 -8.04 -2.98
N GLY A 143 -7.23 -8.44 -3.35
CA GLY A 143 -6.40 -9.32 -2.53
C GLY A 143 -6.57 -10.81 -2.82
N LEU A 144 -7.46 -11.20 -3.74
CA LEU A 144 -7.41 -12.54 -4.33
C LEU A 144 -6.00 -12.79 -4.89
N GLY A 145 -5.33 -13.84 -4.41
CA GLY A 145 -3.96 -14.18 -4.80
C GLY A 145 -2.84 -13.59 -3.93
N LEU A 146 -3.12 -12.60 -3.05
CA LEU A 146 -2.12 -12.11 -2.10
C LEU A 146 -1.67 -13.19 -1.12
N VAL A 147 -2.56 -14.16 -0.82
CA VAL A 147 -2.26 -15.31 0.05
C VAL A 147 -0.99 -16.05 -0.36
N ASN A 148 -0.67 -16.09 -1.66
CA ASN A 148 0.50 -16.79 -2.19
C ASN A 148 1.82 -16.03 -1.99
N TYR A 149 1.76 -14.74 -1.65
CA TYR A 149 2.93 -13.88 -1.48
C TYR A 149 3.03 -13.32 -0.06
N CYS A 150 2.08 -13.67 0.81
CA CYS A 150 1.99 -13.10 2.13
C CYS A 150 2.97 -13.77 3.10
N ASP A 151 3.74 -12.98 3.83
CA ASP A 151 4.59 -13.49 4.92
C ASP A 151 3.91 -13.36 6.29
N PHE A 152 2.99 -12.41 6.43
CA PHE A 152 2.29 -12.16 7.69
C PHE A 152 0.88 -11.62 7.48
N PHE A 153 -0.09 -12.18 8.20
CA PHE A 153 -1.49 -11.77 8.12
C PHE A 153 -1.92 -10.95 9.34
N ILE A 154 -2.67 -9.88 9.08
CA ILE A 154 -3.29 -9.03 10.09
C ILE A 154 -4.81 -9.04 9.89
N ASP A 155 -5.57 -9.21 10.97
CA ASP A 155 -7.02 -9.09 10.97
C ASP A 155 -7.43 -7.63 11.23
N SER A 156 -7.88 -6.93 10.18
CA SER A 156 -8.25 -5.52 10.22
C SER A 156 -9.56 -5.21 10.96
N ARG A 157 -10.22 -6.22 11.54
CA ARG A 157 -11.32 -6.04 12.51
C ARG A 157 -10.81 -5.74 13.91
N ARG A 158 -9.55 -6.08 14.21
CA ARG A 158 -8.92 -5.76 15.49
C ARG A 158 -8.61 -4.26 15.60
N PRO A 159 -8.50 -3.72 16.83
CA PRO A 159 -8.12 -2.33 17.05
C PRO A 159 -6.80 -1.95 16.36
N ILE A 160 -6.68 -0.68 15.98
CA ILE A 160 -5.50 -0.17 15.26
C ILE A 160 -4.22 -0.42 16.05
N GLU A 161 -4.20 -0.17 17.37
CA GLU A 161 -2.99 -0.38 18.18
C GLU A 161 -2.58 -1.85 18.26
N PHE A 162 -3.56 -2.76 18.34
CA PHE A 162 -3.28 -4.20 18.31
C PHE A 162 -2.56 -4.58 17.02
N ASN A 163 -3.09 -4.14 15.88
CA ASN A 163 -2.50 -4.41 14.57
C ASN A 163 -1.10 -3.79 14.43
N SER A 164 -0.89 -2.57 14.93
CA SER A 164 0.44 -1.93 14.91
C SER A 164 1.46 -2.69 15.76
N ASN A 165 1.04 -3.22 16.91
CA ASN A 165 1.91 -4.02 17.77
C ASN A 165 2.29 -5.35 17.11
N GLU A 166 1.35 -6.06 16.49
CA GLU A 166 1.62 -7.32 15.80
C GLU A 166 2.55 -7.11 14.59
N ILE A 167 2.33 -6.04 13.82
CA ILE A 167 3.23 -5.66 12.71
C ILE A 167 4.64 -5.38 13.23
N SER A 168 4.77 -4.66 14.35
CA SER A 168 6.08 -4.34 14.95
C SER A 168 6.82 -5.60 15.40
N LYS A 169 6.12 -6.56 16.03
CA LYS A 169 6.70 -7.85 16.40
C LYS A 169 7.20 -8.63 15.19
N PHE A 170 6.42 -8.67 14.11
CA PHE A 170 6.85 -9.33 12.87
C PHE A 170 8.12 -8.68 12.29
N ILE A 171 8.17 -7.35 12.23
CA ILE A 171 9.35 -6.60 11.78
C ILE A 171 10.59 -6.93 12.64
N GLU A 172 10.44 -6.98 13.96
CA GLU A 172 11.53 -7.32 14.87
C GLU A 172 12.07 -8.75 14.66
N LEU A 173 11.20 -9.69 14.28
CA LEU A 173 11.59 -11.05 13.96
C LEU A 173 12.35 -11.13 12.64
N THR A 174 11.96 -10.34 11.64
CA THR A 174 12.63 -10.33 10.33
C THR A 174 13.97 -9.58 10.33
N CYS A 175 14.23 -8.74 11.33
CA CYS A 175 15.48 -8.00 11.50
C CYS A 175 16.61 -8.79 12.20
N LYS A 176 16.32 -9.99 12.72
CA LYS A 176 17.30 -10.89 13.34
C LYS A 176 17.88 -11.85 12.32
#